data_AF-A0A9Q8P7T6-F1
#
_entry.id   AF-A0A9Q8P7T6-F1
#
_cell.length_a   1.000
_cell.length_b   1.000
_cell.length_c   1.000
_cell.angle_alpha   90.00
_cell.angle_beta   90.00
_cell.angle_gamma   90.00
#
_symmetry.space_group_name_H-M   'P 1'
#
loop_
_entity.id
_entity.type
_entity.pdbx_description
1 polymer ?
#
loop_
_entity_poly.entity_id
_entity_poly.type
_entity_poly.pdbx_seq_one_letter_code
_entity_poly.pdbx_strand_id
1 'polypeptide(L)'
;MSAILHVLAVEVGDQDLDPDAVPDANLVLLACAGLVTTVPGHASAGRSDPAQGRKDLRELRLVHFTTHEYFERTVDRWYPKADLKITLVCLTYLAIDHYLRQSYDDGHMHVQLLEYAFRNWPAHAAVVDRDGAAEDVAEVATALARLINKEGDVCRNTSSN
;
A
#
# COMPACT_ATOMS: atom_id res chain seq x y z
N MET A 1 -10.17 -10.07 0.04
CA MET A 1 -9.11 -9.66 -0.91
C MET A 1 -7.88 -9.27 -0.11
N SER A 2 -6.69 -9.35 -0.71
CA SER A 2 -5.40 -9.17 -0.02
C SER A 2 -4.93 -7.72 -0.06
N ALA A 3 -4.42 -7.20 1.06
CA ALA A 3 -3.83 -5.86 1.15
C ALA A 3 -2.76 -5.63 0.08
N ILE A 4 -1.87 -6.60 -0.16
CA ILE A 4 -0.81 -6.47 -1.16
C ILE A 4 -1.35 -6.23 -2.57
N LEU A 5 -2.44 -6.90 -2.96
CA LEU A 5 -3.02 -6.74 -4.31
C LEU A 5 -3.56 -5.33 -4.54
N HIS A 6 -4.10 -4.69 -3.51
CA HIS A 6 -4.61 -3.33 -3.62
C HIS A 6 -3.48 -2.31 -3.79
N VAL A 7 -2.33 -2.52 -3.15
CA VAL A 7 -1.16 -1.66 -3.37
C VAL A 7 -0.63 -1.79 -4.79
N LEU A 8 -0.73 -2.98 -5.40
CA LEU A 8 -0.30 -3.18 -6.79
C LEU A 8 -1.11 -2.38 -7.80
N ALA A 9 -2.32 -1.94 -7.45
CA ALA A 9 -3.15 -1.07 -8.28
C ALA A 9 -2.79 0.43 -8.14
N VAL A 10 -1.90 0.80 -7.21
CA VAL A 10 -1.52 2.19 -6.98
C VAL A 10 -0.39 2.58 -7.91
N GLU A 11 -0.62 3.56 -8.76
CA GLU A 11 0.41 4.25 -9.51
C GLU A 11 0.81 5.56 -8.81
N VAL A 12 2.05 6.01 -9.03
CA VAL A 12 2.55 7.21 -8.35
C VAL A 12 1.88 8.45 -8.92
N GLY A 13 1.22 9.21 -8.06
CA GLY A 13 0.50 10.42 -8.43
C GLY A 13 -0.99 10.23 -8.70
N ASP A 14 -1.52 9.03 -8.53
CA ASP A 14 -2.95 8.75 -8.58
C ASP A 14 -3.75 9.64 -7.62
N GLN A 15 -4.98 9.95 -8.03
CA GLN A 15 -5.92 10.77 -7.25
C GLN A 15 -7.05 9.93 -6.61
N ASP A 16 -7.30 8.75 -7.19
CA ASP A 16 -8.24 7.70 -6.82
C ASP A 16 -7.63 6.30 -7.09
N LEU A 17 -8.24 5.22 -6.58
CA LEU A 17 -7.84 3.86 -6.95
C LEU A 17 -8.81 3.35 -8.01
N ASP A 18 -8.28 2.81 -9.09
CA ASP A 18 -9.06 2.06 -10.07
C ASP A 18 -9.26 0.62 -9.57
N PRO A 19 -10.49 0.21 -9.22
CA PRO A 19 -10.76 -1.15 -8.77
C PRO A 19 -10.47 -2.20 -9.85
N ASP A 20 -10.52 -1.84 -11.14
CA ASP A 20 -10.26 -2.73 -12.26
C ASP A 20 -8.75 -2.93 -12.51
N ALA A 21 -7.90 -2.07 -11.93
CA ALA A 21 -6.44 -2.21 -11.97
C ALA A 21 -5.90 -3.22 -10.94
N VAL A 22 -6.73 -3.69 -9.98
CA VAL A 22 -6.31 -4.68 -8.98
C VAL A 22 -6.09 -6.04 -9.65
N PRO A 23 -4.86 -6.59 -9.64
CA PRO A 23 -4.58 -7.85 -10.32
C PRO A 23 -5.21 -9.05 -9.59
N ASP A 24 -5.59 -10.06 -10.36
CA ASP A 24 -6.03 -11.34 -9.82
C ASP A 24 -4.89 -12.02 -9.04
N ALA A 25 -5.23 -12.61 -7.89
CA ALA A 25 -4.23 -13.27 -7.04
C ALA A 25 -3.49 -14.40 -7.78
N ASN A 26 -4.18 -15.15 -8.64
CA ASN A 26 -3.56 -16.22 -9.40
C ASN A 26 -2.60 -15.68 -10.46
N LEU A 27 -2.89 -14.51 -11.04
CA LEU A 27 -1.96 -13.85 -11.95
C LEU A 27 -0.63 -13.51 -11.25
N VAL A 28 -0.70 -12.99 -10.02
CA VAL A 28 0.50 -12.71 -9.22
C VAL A 28 1.24 -14.00 -8.86
N LEU A 29 0.53 -15.06 -8.44
CA LEU A 29 1.14 -16.36 -8.14
C LEU A 29 1.87 -16.95 -9.36
N LEU A 30 1.27 -16.84 -10.55
CA LEU A 30 1.84 -17.29 -11.82
C LEU A 30 3.06 -16.45 -12.22
N ALA A 31 2.95 -15.11 -12.15
CA ALA A 31 4.04 -14.20 -12.50
C ALA A 31 5.27 -14.40 -11.59
N CYS A 32 5.04 -14.71 -10.32
CA CYS A 32 6.10 -14.99 -9.36
C CYS A 32 6.59 -16.45 -9.39
N ALA A 33 6.10 -17.29 -10.30
CA ALA A 33 6.52 -18.69 -10.47
C ALA A 33 6.57 -19.49 -9.16
N GLY A 34 5.61 -19.25 -8.25
CA GLY A 34 5.54 -19.92 -6.95
C GLY A 34 6.48 -19.40 -5.85
N LEU A 35 7.16 -18.26 -6.06
CA LEU A 35 7.92 -17.57 -5.01
C LEU A 35 7.03 -16.99 -3.91
N VAL A 36 5.78 -16.68 -4.26
CA VAL A 36 4.72 -16.30 -3.33
C VAL A 36 3.63 -17.36 -3.27
N THR A 37 2.96 -17.41 -2.13
CA THR A 37 1.82 -18.27 -1.83
C THR A 37 0.72 -17.44 -1.16
N THR A 38 -0.51 -17.96 -1.14
CA THR A 38 -1.60 -17.36 -0.38
C THR A 38 -1.84 -18.13 0.90
N VAL A 39 -1.82 -17.45 2.04
CA VAL A 39 -2.23 -18.02 3.33
C VAL A 39 -3.61 -17.48 3.72
N PRO A 40 -4.46 -18.26 4.41
CA PRO A 40 -5.69 -17.73 4.99
C PRO A 40 -5.36 -16.54 5.90
N GLY A 41 -5.91 -15.38 5.59
CA GLY A 41 -5.79 -14.19 6.41
C GLY A 41 -6.54 -14.39 7.72
N HIS A 42 -6.06 -13.76 8.77
CA HIS A 42 -6.76 -13.72 10.04
C HIS A 42 -7.89 -12.72 9.89
N ALA A 43 -9.13 -13.20 9.86
CA ALA A 43 -10.28 -12.33 10.03
C ALA A 43 -10.12 -11.66 11.39
N SER A 44 -9.72 -10.38 11.40
CA SER A 44 -9.91 -9.54 12.57
C SER A 44 -11.37 -9.69 12.98
N ALA A 45 -11.61 -9.95 14.26
CA ALA A 45 -12.94 -10.08 14.83
C ALA A 45 -13.66 -8.71 14.87
N GLY A 46 -13.76 -8.06 13.72
CA GLY A 46 -14.64 -6.93 13.48
C GLY A 46 -16.02 -7.47 13.14
N ARG A 47 -16.97 -7.17 14.03
CA ARG A 47 -18.42 -7.42 13.95
C ARG A 47 -18.92 -7.50 12.51
N SER A 48 -18.90 -8.70 11.93
CA SER A 48 -19.44 -9.00 10.60
C SER A 48 -20.75 -9.76 10.83
N ASP A 49 -21.83 -9.23 10.27
CA ASP A 49 -23.16 -9.83 10.29
C ASP A 49 -23.06 -11.29 9.80
N PRO A 50 -23.51 -12.30 10.58
CA PRO A 50 -23.41 -13.72 10.22
C PRO A 50 -24.14 -14.08 8.91
N ALA A 51 -24.94 -13.18 8.35
CA ALA A 51 -25.60 -13.34 7.05
C ALA A 51 -24.67 -13.07 5.83
N GLN A 52 -23.58 -12.32 6.01
CA GLN A 52 -22.64 -12.04 4.92
C GLN A 52 -21.48 -13.05 5.02
N GLY A 53 -21.48 -14.02 4.10
CA GLY A 53 -20.52 -15.11 4.05
C GLY A 53 -19.08 -14.64 4.30
N ARG A 54 -18.37 -15.38 5.17
CA ARG A 54 -16.97 -15.17 5.53
C ARG A 54 -16.16 -14.79 4.28
N LYS A 55 -15.78 -13.52 4.17
CA LYS A 55 -14.91 -13.08 3.09
C LYS A 55 -13.60 -13.84 3.23
N ASP A 56 -13.28 -14.69 2.25
CA ASP A 56 -12.02 -15.44 2.20
C ASP A 56 -10.86 -14.44 2.07
N LEU A 57 -10.42 -13.87 3.19
CA LEU A 57 -9.21 -13.08 3.25
C LEU A 57 -8.04 -14.03 3.00
N ARG A 58 -7.20 -13.67 2.03
CA ARG A 58 -5.97 -14.37 1.71
C ARG A 58 -4.85 -13.35 1.69
N GLU A 59 -3.75 -13.66 2.36
CA GLU A 59 -2.56 -12.83 2.40
C GLU A 59 -1.50 -13.44 1.49
N LEU A 60 -0.89 -12.63 0.62
CA LEU A 60 0.28 -13.06 -0.14
C LEU A 60 1.50 -13.08 0.79
N ARG A 61 2.24 -14.20 0.76
CA ARG A 61 3.46 -14.40 1.55
C ARG A 61 4.51 -15.10 0.69
N LEU A 62 5.79 -14.85 0.95
CA LEU A 62 6.86 -15.65 0.37
C LEU A 62 6.76 -17.12 0.79
N VAL A 63 7.09 -18.02 -0.13
CA VAL A 63 6.89 -19.48 0.04
C VAL A 63 7.68 -20.09 1.21
N HIS A 64 8.81 -19.49 1.59
CA HIS A 64 9.66 -19.98 2.67
C HIS A 64 10.46 -18.84 3.33
N PHE A 65 10.87 -19.02 4.60
CA PHE A 65 11.64 -18.00 5.33
C PHE A 65 13.01 -17.73 4.69
N THR A 66 13.64 -18.74 4.09
CA THR A 66 14.92 -18.55 3.37
C THR A 66 14.76 -17.69 2.12
N THR A 67 13.59 -17.70 1.47
CA THR A 67 13.26 -16.78 0.37
C THR A 67 13.19 -15.34 0.89
N HIS A 68 12.63 -15.14 2.09
CA HIS A 68 12.61 -13.83 2.75
C HIS A 68 14.02 -13.32 3.03
N GLU A 69 14.86 -14.12 3.69
CA GLU A 69 16.27 -13.74 3.95
C GLU A 69 17.04 -13.43 2.67
N TYR A 70 16.78 -14.20 1.60
CA TYR A 70 17.40 -13.95 0.31
C TYR A 70 17.00 -12.58 -0.25
N PHE A 71 15.71 -12.24 -0.21
CA PHE A 71 15.24 -10.93 -0.65
C PHE A 71 15.80 -9.81 0.22
N GLU A 72 15.77 -9.93 1.55
CA GLU A 72 16.33 -8.91 2.47
C GLU A 72 17.81 -8.60 2.16
N ARG A 73 18.60 -9.62 1.79
CA ARG A 73 20.03 -9.44 1.48
C ARG A 73 20.30 -8.92 0.07
N THR A 74 19.33 -9.03 -0.84
CA THR A 74 19.57 -8.78 -2.27
C THR A 74 18.71 -7.68 -2.86
N VAL A 75 17.65 -7.25 -2.17
CA VAL A 75 16.68 -6.27 -2.65
C VAL A 75 17.37 -4.96 -3.05
N ASP A 76 18.30 -4.44 -2.26
CA ASP A 76 19.02 -3.19 -2.58
C ASP A 76 19.86 -3.31 -3.84
N ARG A 77 20.36 -4.51 -4.15
CA ARG A 77 21.15 -4.76 -5.35
C ARG A 77 20.28 -4.84 -6.61
N TRP A 78 19.13 -5.52 -6.51
CA TRP A 78 18.23 -5.71 -7.66
C TRP A 78 17.27 -4.54 -7.86
N TYR A 79 16.95 -3.82 -6.78
CA TYR A 79 16.00 -2.73 -6.70
C TYR A 79 16.57 -1.58 -5.87
N PRO A 80 17.62 -0.89 -6.34
CA PRO A 80 18.28 0.19 -5.59
C PRO A 80 17.37 1.39 -5.30
N LYS A 81 16.22 1.50 -5.98
CA LYS A 81 15.21 2.54 -5.76
C LYS A 81 13.94 2.00 -5.08
N ALA A 82 14.03 0.86 -4.39
CA ALA A 82 12.88 0.26 -3.71
C ALA A 82 12.24 1.22 -2.70
N ASP A 83 13.03 1.83 -1.80
CA ASP A 83 12.52 2.78 -0.80
C ASP A 83 11.90 4.02 -1.41
N LEU A 84 12.43 4.53 -2.54
CA LEU A 84 11.81 5.63 -3.27
C LEU A 84 10.41 5.22 -3.75
N LYS A 85 10.31 4.09 -4.44
CA LYS A 85 9.03 3.63 -4.99
C LYS A 85 8.02 3.35 -3.88
N ILE A 86 8.45 2.72 -2.78
CA ILE A 86 7.58 2.43 -1.63
C ILE A 86 7.11 3.75 -0.98
N THR A 87 8.02 4.70 -0.74
CA THR A 87 7.68 6.03 -0.20
C THR A 87 6.61 6.72 -1.05
N LEU A 88 6.81 6.77 -2.37
CA LEU A 88 5.90 7.45 -3.29
C LEU A 88 4.53 6.78 -3.35
N VAL A 89 4.48 5.44 -3.34
CA VAL A 89 3.24 4.67 -3.29
C VAL A 89 2.51 4.90 -1.96
N CYS A 90 3.22 4.90 -0.82
CA CYS A 90 2.62 5.21 0.48
C CYS A 90 2.04 6.62 0.52
N LEU A 91 2.78 7.63 0.06
CA LEU A 91 2.31 9.02 0.01
C LEU A 91 1.12 9.19 -0.94
N THR A 92 1.16 8.52 -2.09
CA THR A 92 0.03 8.52 -3.04
C THR A 92 -1.20 7.87 -2.41
N TYR A 93 -1.05 6.69 -1.83
CA TYR A 93 -2.13 5.98 -1.16
C TYR A 93 -2.76 6.81 -0.03
N LEU A 94 -1.93 7.47 0.79
CA LEU A 94 -2.40 8.40 1.85
C LEU A 94 -3.15 9.60 1.28
N ALA A 95 -2.76 10.08 0.11
CA ALA A 95 -3.41 11.21 -0.54
C ALA A 95 -4.77 10.84 -1.18
N ILE A 96 -5.11 9.55 -1.33
CA ILE A 96 -6.39 9.15 -1.91
C ILE A 96 -7.50 9.24 -0.85
N ASP A 97 -8.13 10.43 -0.76
CA ASP A 97 -9.19 10.80 0.21
C ASP A 97 -10.47 9.95 0.07
N HIS A 98 -10.75 9.39 -1.11
CA HIS A 98 -12.00 8.65 -1.37
C HIS A 98 -12.09 7.33 -0.57
N TYR A 99 -10.99 6.60 -0.47
CA TYR A 99 -10.96 5.28 0.18
C TYR A 99 -10.92 5.37 1.71
N LEU A 100 -10.32 6.44 2.24
CA LEU A 100 -10.30 6.73 3.68
C LEU A 100 -11.71 6.96 4.26
N ARG A 101 -12.61 7.54 3.44
CA ARG A 101 -13.93 7.99 3.89
C ARG A 101 -15.06 7.01 3.58
N GLN A 102 -14.99 6.23 2.50
CA GLN A 102 -16.10 5.37 2.06
C GLN A 102 -15.98 3.89 2.46
N SER A 103 -14.81 3.43 2.90
CA SER A 103 -14.58 1.99 3.12
C SER A 103 -15.14 1.46 4.46
N TYR A 104 -16.46 1.41 4.60
CA TYR A 104 -17.12 0.61 5.65
C TYR A 104 -17.46 -0.82 5.19
N ASP A 105 -17.50 -1.11 3.89
CA ASP A 105 -17.89 -2.43 3.36
C ASP A 105 -16.68 -3.38 3.15
N ASP A 106 -15.50 -2.82 2.86
CA ASP A 106 -14.22 -3.55 2.68
C ASP A 106 -13.14 -3.20 3.73
N GLY A 107 -13.59 -2.58 4.83
CA GLY A 107 -12.77 -1.80 5.79
C GLY A 107 -11.51 -2.44 6.35
N HIS A 108 -11.41 -3.76 6.45
CA HIS A 108 -10.25 -4.39 7.10
C HIS A 108 -8.95 -4.27 6.28
N MET A 109 -9.04 -4.34 4.96
CA MET A 109 -7.87 -4.36 4.09
C MET A 109 -7.31 -2.95 3.86
N HIS A 110 -8.20 -1.98 3.65
CA HIS A 110 -7.82 -0.58 3.52
C HIS A 110 -7.16 -0.04 4.79
N VAL A 111 -7.63 -0.47 5.96
CA VAL A 111 -7.04 -0.10 7.25
C VAL A 111 -5.62 -0.65 7.40
N GLN A 112 -5.34 -1.89 7.00
CA GLN A 112 -3.98 -2.45 7.10
C GLN A 112 -2.97 -1.69 6.22
N LEU A 113 -3.36 -1.38 4.98
CA LEU A 113 -2.50 -0.61 4.07
C LEU A 113 -2.32 0.83 4.51
N LEU A 114 -3.39 1.43 5.00
CA LEU A 114 -3.34 2.78 5.52
C LEU A 114 -2.40 2.86 6.73
N GLU A 115 -2.55 1.93 7.66
CA GLU A 115 -1.71 1.83 8.86
C GLU A 115 -0.25 1.59 8.46
N TYR A 116 0.01 0.70 7.51
CA TYR A 116 1.35 0.49 6.98
C TYR A 116 1.91 1.75 6.33
N ALA A 117 1.18 2.36 5.40
CA ALA A 117 1.62 3.55 4.68
C ALA A 117 1.94 4.68 5.66
N PHE A 118 1.01 4.99 6.56
CA PHE A 118 1.18 6.04 7.57
C PHE A 118 2.39 5.81 8.48
N ARG A 119 2.59 4.57 8.94
CA ARG A 119 3.69 4.24 9.88
C ARG A 119 5.06 4.14 9.23
N ASN A 120 5.14 3.69 7.98
CA ASN A 120 6.41 3.28 7.39
C ASN A 120 6.95 4.27 6.35
N TRP A 121 6.10 5.11 5.73
CA TRP A 121 6.58 6.08 4.73
C TRP A 121 7.73 6.97 5.23
N PRO A 122 7.78 7.45 6.49
CA PRO A 122 8.89 8.30 6.93
C PRO A 122 10.22 7.54 7.00
N ALA A 123 10.18 6.26 7.36
CA ALA A 123 11.38 5.43 7.45
C ALA A 123 11.94 5.14 6.04
N HIS A 124 11.07 4.80 5.08
CA HIS A 124 11.46 4.64 3.68
C HIS A 124 11.99 5.96 3.09
N ALA A 125 11.34 7.10 3.38
CA ALA A 125 11.80 8.41 2.93
C ALA A 125 13.18 8.78 3.49
N ALA A 126 13.48 8.38 4.73
CA ALA A 126 14.79 8.61 5.33
C ALA A 126 15.91 7.81 4.64
N VAL A 127 15.62 6.62 4.10
CA VAL A 127 16.59 5.87 3.28
C VAL A 127 16.85 6.62 1.97
N VAL A 128 15.79 7.13 1.32
CA VAL A 128 15.90 7.94 0.09
C VAL A 128 16.72 9.20 0.31
N ASP A 129 16.52 9.91 1.43
CA ASP A 129 17.27 11.12 1.75
C ASP A 129 18.77 10.85 1.95
N ARG A 130 19.11 9.70 2.53
CA ARG A 130 20.49 9.31 2.80
C ARG A 130 21.25 8.85 1.57
N ASP A 131 20.61 8.04 0.74
CA ASP A 131 21.27 7.26 -0.32
C ASP A 131 20.82 7.66 -1.74
N GLY A 132 19.79 8.52 -1.86
CA GLY A 132 19.16 8.91 -3.11
C GLY A 132 19.75 10.17 -3.76
N ALA A 133 19.44 10.36 -5.05
CA ALA A 133 19.80 11.58 -5.77
C ALA A 133 18.88 12.75 -5.36
N ALA A 134 19.35 13.98 -5.57
CA ALA A 134 18.54 15.19 -5.30
C ALA A 134 17.18 15.19 -6.04
N GLU A 135 17.12 14.55 -7.20
CA GLU A 135 15.88 14.35 -7.97
C GLU A 135 14.89 13.44 -7.24
N ASP A 136 15.37 12.33 -6.66
CA ASP A 136 14.55 11.38 -5.91
C ASP A 136 13.95 12.06 -4.66
N VAL A 137 14.75 12.87 -3.96
CA VAL A 137 14.30 13.66 -2.80
C VAL A 137 13.25 14.70 -3.20
N ALA A 138 13.44 15.37 -4.35
CA ALA A 138 12.48 16.33 -4.88
C ALA A 138 11.14 15.67 -5.24
N GLU A 139 11.17 14.43 -5.74
CA GLU A 139 9.96 13.66 -6.03
C GLU A 139 9.16 13.35 -4.76
N VAL A 140 9.85 12.89 -3.70
CA VAL A 140 9.23 12.67 -2.38
C VAL A 140 8.64 13.97 -1.82
N ALA A 141 9.37 15.08 -1.90
CA ALA A 141 8.88 16.39 -1.45
C ALA A 141 7.62 16.82 -2.21
N THR A 142 7.56 16.56 -3.51
CA THR A 142 6.39 16.85 -4.35
C THR A 142 5.18 16.00 -3.95
N ALA A 143 5.38 14.69 -3.74
CA ALA A 143 4.33 13.80 -3.29
C ALA A 143 3.80 14.20 -1.89
N LEU A 144 4.69 14.58 -0.98
CA LEU A 144 4.31 15.06 0.36
C LEU A 144 3.53 16.38 0.29
N ALA A 145 3.93 17.32 -0.57
CA ALA A 145 3.20 18.57 -0.77
C ALA A 145 1.78 18.31 -1.27
N ARG A 146 1.57 17.32 -2.15
CA ARG A 146 0.23 16.91 -2.59
C ARG A 146 -0.62 16.40 -1.43
N LEU A 147 -0.05 15.55 -0.58
CA LEU A 147 -0.72 15.04 0.62
C LEU A 147 -1.16 16.19 1.55
N ILE A 148 -0.24 17.09 1.89
CA ILE A 148 -0.49 18.24 2.79
C ILE A 148 -1.56 19.18 2.22
N ASN A 149 -1.44 19.54 0.94
CA ASN A 149 -2.41 20.44 0.31
C ASN A 149 -3.82 19.85 0.33
N LYS A 150 -3.92 18.53 0.14
CA LYS A 150 -5.20 17.82 0.16
C LYS A 150 -5.81 17.77 1.56
N GLU A 151 -5.01 17.59 2.62
CA GLU A 151 -5.48 17.74 4.01
C GLU A 151 -5.99 19.17 4.29
N GLY A 152 -5.33 20.19 3.73
CA GLY A 152 -5.74 21.58 3.86
C GLY A 152 -7.06 21.92 3.16
N ASP A 153 -7.39 21.23 2.05
CA ASP A 153 -8.69 21.36 1.36
C ASP A 153 -9.81 20.64 2.13
N VAL A 154 -9.50 19.47 2.71
CA VAL A 154 -10.41 18.73 3.59
C VAL A 154 -10.86 19.59 4.77
N CYS A 155 -9.92 20.20 5.51
CA CYS A 155 -10.23 21.03 6.67
C CYS A 155 -11.11 22.23 6.31
N ARG A 156 -10.85 22.88 5.15
CA ARG A 156 -11.64 24.03 4.68
C ARG A 156 -13.08 23.65 4.31
N ASN A 157 -13.28 22.49 3.68
CA ASN A 157 -14.61 22.02 3.29
C ASN A 157 -15.45 21.54 4.49
N THR A 158 -14.83 21.05 5.57
CA THR A 158 -15.54 20.63 6.79
C THR A 158 -15.96 21.77 7.71
N SER A 159 -15.38 22.97 7.59
CA SER A 159 -15.73 24.15 8.42
C SER A 159 -16.83 25.04 7.81
N SER A 160 -17.33 24.71 6.61
CA SER A 160 -18.39 25.47 5.92
C SER A 160 -19.76 24.78 5.91
N ASN A 161 -19.94 23.68 6.65
CA ASN A 161 -21.22 23.00 6.90
C ASN A 161 -21.61 23.13 8.37
#